data_AF-A0A6L5FQ69-F1
#
_entry.id   AF-A0A6L5FQ69-F1
#
_cell.length_a   1.000
_cell.length_b   1.000
_cell.length_c   1.000
_cell.angle_alpha   90.00
_cell.angle_beta   90.00
_cell.angle_gamma   90.00
#
_symmetry.space_group_name_H-M   'P 1'
#
loop_
_entity.id
_entity.type
_entity.pdbx_description
1 polymer ?
#
loop_
_entity_poly.entity_id
_entity_poly.type
_entity_poly.pdbx_seq_one_letter_code
_entity_poly.pdbx_strand_id
1 'polypeptide(L)'
;MPKLLTVRHVNGQCVECAVNRRNDKPTPPAILQRSVGQGGANLLADVRAVQARLNAIPAGAGGPTPLLDIDGIAGPKTIAAIHRYQRTKLGFSDGRVDPTGPTWKSLAQPKLVIAQAPRSAAQINFAIAAPEDPLLGVVKAYLAMMPTIRAAIMSARRRLNNVERFITSHSFEQPAGPGFDRERHNMALLDECFGLSQFADPSSPYRKIKDVFQTMSEAAARCRLDGDPTENGLLAVNPVESLNEPMHEAAFVATTGFYPPFETLDLQGHDIRSDRIYLTGNAVLFLTHTPTMLCLIIHELAHFVSRVSDPVRDKSSRVAFWDPRPFSEMLASDRISSAENYGWFGARSYLEPFAF
;
A
#
# COMPACT_ATOMS: atom_id res chain seq x y z
N MET A 1 18.92 -5.19 6.39
CA MET A 1 18.39 -5.48 5.03
C MET A 1 17.22 -4.56 4.79
N PRO A 2 17.02 -4.03 3.57
CA PRO A 2 15.86 -3.20 3.27
C PRO A 2 14.57 -3.98 3.53
N LYS A 3 13.50 -3.27 3.90
CA LYS A 3 12.16 -3.88 3.95
C LYS A 3 11.54 -3.77 2.55
N LEU A 4 10.62 -4.68 2.23
CA LEU A 4 9.91 -4.67 0.97
C LEU A 4 8.53 -4.06 1.19
N LEU A 5 8.13 -3.16 0.30
CA LEU A 5 6.71 -2.93 0.02
C LEU A 5 6.33 -3.79 -1.17
N THR A 6 5.13 -4.36 -1.15
CA THR A 6 4.47 -4.85 -2.35
C THR A 6 3.54 -3.75 -2.84
N VAL A 7 3.66 -3.39 -4.11
CA VAL A 7 2.84 -2.38 -4.80
C VAL A 7 1.94 -3.08 -5.80
N ARG A 8 0.61 -2.95 -5.64
CA ARG A 8 -0.41 -3.53 -6.51
C ARG A 8 -0.81 -2.51 -7.57
N HIS A 9 -0.62 -2.88 -8.84
CA HIS A 9 -0.98 -2.08 -9.99
C HIS A 9 -2.43 -2.32 -10.43
N VAL A 10 -3.03 -1.32 -11.08
CA VAL A 10 -4.40 -1.36 -11.63
C VAL A 10 -4.58 -2.49 -12.66
N ASN A 11 -3.51 -2.88 -13.34
CA ASN A 11 -3.47 -3.96 -14.34
C ASN A 11 -3.35 -5.39 -13.73
N GLY A 12 -3.38 -5.51 -12.41
CA GLY A 12 -3.25 -6.79 -11.69
C GLY A 12 -1.82 -7.28 -11.45
N GLN A 13 -0.80 -6.45 -11.72
CA GLN A 13 0.60 -6.78 -11.40
C GLN A 13 0.96 -6.39 -9.96
N CYS A 14 1.85 -7.15 -9.32
CA CYS A 14 2.46 -6.81 -8.04
C CYS A 14 3.97 -6.63 -8.22
N VAL A 15 4.51 -5.53 -7.68
CA VAL A 15 5.93 -5.20 -7.77
C VAL A 15 6.50 -5.04 -6.36
N GLU A 16 7.57 -5.76 -6.03
CA GLU A 16 8.30 -5.53 -4.77
C GLU A 16 9.25 -4.34 -4.94
N CYS A 17 9.11 -3.30 -4.12
CA CYS A 17 10.06 -2.19 -4.06
C CYS A 17 10.78 -2.13 -2.70
N ALA A 18 12.09 -1.87 -2.75
CA ALA A 18 12.94 -1.85 -1.56
C ALA A 18 12.88 -0.47 -0.87
N VAL A 19 12.45 -0.45 0.38
CA VAL A 19 12.39 0.75 1.24
C VAL A 19 13.30 0.62 2.45
N ASN A 20 13.80 1.76 2.92
CA ASN A 20 14.66 1.81 4.08
C ASN A 20 13.82 1.85 5.36
N ARG A 21 14.27 1.12 6.38
CA ARG A 21 13.84 1.40 7.76
C ARG A 21 14.36 2.79 8.13
N ARG A 22 13.58 3.55 8.90
CA ARG A 22 14.01 4.88 9.37
C ARG A 22 15.39 4.87 10.04
N ASN A 23 15.69 3.80 10.79
CA ASN A 23 16.93 3.63 11.54
C ASN A 23 18.12 3.14 10.67
N ASP A 24 17.87 2.67 9.44
CA ASP A 24 18.92 2.15 8.54
C ASP A 24 19.46 3.25 7.58
N LYS A 25 18.89 4.47 7.62
CA LYS A 25 19.25 5.59 6.75
C LYS A 25 20.01 6.66 7.55
N PRO A 26 21.19 7.15 7.10
CA PRO A 26 21.86 8.27 7.76
C PRO A 26 20.99 9.53 7.65
N THR A 27 20.57 10.07 8.80
CA THR A 27 19.70 11.24 8.87
C THR A 27 20.31 12.42 8.11
N PRO A 28 19.61 13.03 7.13
CA PRO A 28 20.08 14.26 6.48
C PRO A 28 20.31 15.32 7.56
N PRO A 29 21.53 15.89 7.68
CA PRO A 29 21.92 16.58 8.90
C PRO A 29 21.01 17.79 9.18
N ALA A 30 20.70 18.00 10.47
CA ALA A 30 19.86 19.11 10.91
C ALA A 30 20.53 20.48 10.70
N ILE A 31 21.85 20.49 10.59
CA ILE A 31 22.72 21.64 10.33
C ILE A 31 23.66 21.23 9.19
N LEU A 32 23.76 22.01 8.12
CA LEU A 32 24.73 21.74 7.06
C LEU A 32 26.16 21.80 7.62
N GLN A 33 27.05 20.90 7.20
CA GLN A 33 28.44 20.92 7.63
C GLN A 33 29.25 21.99 6.86
N ARG A 34 28.93 22.20 5.58
CA ARG A 34 29.50 23.20 4.69
C ARG A 34 28.43 23.80 3.77
N SER A 35 28.84 24.71 2.89
CA SER A 35 27.93 25.40 1.97
C SER A 35 27.58 24.59 0.72
N VAL A 36 26.38 24.82 0.20
CA VAL A 36 25.79 24.14 -0.96
C VAL A 36 25.42 25.14 -2.05
N GLY A 37 25.46 24.72 -3.31
CA GLY A 37 25.09 25.51 -4.48
C GLY A 37 26.29 26.22 -5.11
N GLN A 38 26.04 27.44 -5.59
CA GLN A 38 26.99 28.24 -6.37
C GLN A 38 28.27 28.55 -5.57
N GLY A 39 29.40 28.04 -6.06
CA GLY A 39 30.69 28.11 -5.35
C GLY A 39 30.72 27.44 -3.97
N GLY A 40 29.73 26.57 -3.67
CA GLY A 40 29.65 25.83 -2.41
C GLY A 40 30.69 24.72 -2.30
N ALA A 41 30.94 24.25 -1.08
CA ALA A 41 31.76 23.06 -0.85
C ALA A 41 31.05 21.76 -1.30
N ASN A 42 29.72 21.77 -1.37
CA ASN A 42 28.89 20.75 -2.00
C ASN A 42 29.15 19.31 -1.48
N LEU A 43 29.29 19.16 -0.16
CA LEU A 43 29.37 17.84 0.47
C LEU A 43 28.08 17.06 0.22
N LEU A 44 28.19 15.80 -0.23
CA LEU A 44 27.07 14.96 -0.67
C LEU A 44 25.89 14.92 0.33
N ALA A 45 26.18 14.83 1.64
CA ALA A 45 25.14 14.83 2.68
C ALA A 45 24.40 16.18 2.80
N ASP A 46 25.14 17.29 2.70
CA ASP A 46 24.61 18.65 2.75
C ASP A 46 23.78 18.96 1.50
N VAL A 47 24.26 18.55 0.32
CA VAL A 47 23.54 18.74 -0.95
C VAL A 47 22.20 17.99 -0.93
N ARG A 48 22.18 16.72 -0.49
CA ARG A 48 20.92 15.96 -0.31
C ARG A 48 19.98 16.64 0.70
N ALA A 49 20.53 17.17 1.79
CA ALA A 49 19.75 17.89 2.81
C ALA A 49 19.11 19.19 2.29
N VAL A 50 19.75 19.86 1.32
CA VAL A 50 19.19 21.02 0.60
C VAL A 50 18.20 20.59 -0.49
N GLN A 51 18.52 19.60 -1.33
CA GLN A 51 17.64 19.07 -2.37
C GLN A 51 16.28 18.62 -1.80
N ALA A 52 16.31 17.82 -0.72
CA ALA A 52 15.10 17.38 -0.04
C ALA A 52 14.23 18.54 0.49
N ARG A 53 14.86 19.56 1.11
CA ARG A 53 14.15 20.74 1.63
C ARG A 53 13.62 21.67 0.54
N LEU A 54 14.31 21.75 -0.60
CA LEU A 54 13.81 22.47 -1.79
C LEU A 54 12.58 21.77 -2.37
N ASN A 55 12.63 20.45 -2.55
CA ASN A 55 11.49 19.65 -3.03
C ASN A 55 10.26 19.75 -2.11
N ALA A 56 10.47 19.86 -0.79
CA ALA A 56 9.40 20.01 0.20
C ALA A 56 8.67 21.38 0.17
N ILE A 57 8.99 22.26 -0.79
CA ILE A 57 8.37 23.58 -0.94
C ILE A 57 7.48 23.57 -2.20
N PRO A 58 6.20 23.96 -2.11
CA PRO A 58 5.32 24.05 -3.27
C PRO A 58 5.88 24.92 -4.42
N ALA A 59 5.55 24.57 -5.66
CA ALA A 59 6.02 25.27 -6.86
C ALA A 59 5.71 26.78 -6.84
N GLY A 60 4.50 27.18 -6.43
CA GLY A 60 4.11 28.59 -6.24
C GLY A 60 4.75 29.26 -5.02
N ALA A 61 5.32 28.48 -4.09
CA ALA A 61 6.03 28.97 -2.93
C ALA A 61 7.55 29.14 -3.14
N GLY A 62 8.09 28.71 -4.29
CA GLY A 62 9.50 28.89 -4.66
C GLY A 62 10.27 27.58 -4.93
N GLY A 63 9.71 26.42 -4.59
CA GLY A 63 10.35 25.12 -4.81
C GLY A 63 10.45 24.71 -6.28
N PRO A 64 11.24 23.67 -6.59
CA PRO A 64 11.60 23.29 -7.96
C PRO A 64 10.40 22.75 -8.75
N THR A 65 10.45 22.86 -10.08
CA THR A 65 9.47 22.29 -11.00
C THR A 65 10.17 21.99 -12.34
N PRO A 66 10.35 20.71 -12.75
CA PRO A 66 10.12 19.50 -11.97
C PRO A 66 10.96 19.44 -10.69
N LEU A 67 10.65 18.49 -9.80
CA LEU A 67 11.43 18.25 -8.58
C LEU A 67 12.89 17.86 -8.87
N LEU A 68 13.76 18.03 -7.88
CA LEU A 68 15.16 17.62 -7.96
C LEU A 68 15.34 16.15 -7.61
N ASP A 69 16.20 15.48 -8.36
CA ASP A 69 16.79 14.20 -7.96
C ASP A 69 17.59 14.42 -6.66
N ILE A 70 17.37 13.64 -5.60
CA ILE A 70 18.08 13.77 -4.31
C ILE A 70 19.41 12.95 -4.36
N ASP A 71 20.17 13.20 -5.42
CA ASP A 71 21.41 12.49 -5.75
C ASP A 71 22.60 12.92 -4.89
N GLY A 72 22.60 14.16 -4.38
CA GLY A 72 23.73 14.79 -3.70
C GLY A 72 24.66 15.58 -4.63
N ILE A 73 24.23 15.89 -5.86
CA ILE A 73 24.97 16.64 -6.87
C ILE A 73 24.41 18.06 -6.97
N ALA A 74 25.25 19.05 -6.69
CA ALA A 74 24.89 20.47 -6.81
C ALA A 74 24.94 20.96 -8.27
N GLY A 75 24.31 20.22 -9.18
CA GLY A 75 24.28 20.52 -10.60
C GLY A 75 23.38 21.71 -10.96
N PRO A 76 23.28 22.08 -12.26
CA PRO A 76 22.54 23.25 -12.71
C PRO A 76 21.06 23.28 -12.27
N LYS A 77 20.38 22.12 -12.21
CA LYS A 77 19.01 22.02 -11.66
C LYS A 77 18.96 22.48 -10.19
N THR A 78 19.84 21.93 -9.35
CA THR A 78 19.93 22.23 -7.91
C THR A 78 20.26 23.71 -7.67
N ILE A 79 21.20 24.28 -8.43
CA ILE A 79 21.58 25.70 -8.34
C ILE A 79 20.42 26.61 -8.79
N ALA A 80 19.73 26.29 -9.89
CA ALA A 80 18.56 27.04 -10.35
C ALA A 80 17.40 27.00 -9.34
N ALA A 81 17.19 25.87 -8.66
CA ALA A 81 16.20 25.73 -7.59
C ALA A 81 16.54 26.60 -6.36
N ILE A 82 17.81 26.66 -5.95
CA ILE A 82 18.27 27.58 -4.89
C ILE A 82 17.99 29.03 -5.29
N HIS A 83 18.41 29.45 -6.50
CA HIS A 83 18.16 30.81 -7.00
C HIS A 83 16.66 31.17 -6.99
N ARG A 84 15.80 30.25 -7.45
CA ARG A 84 14.34 30.43 -7.50
C ARG A 84 13.75 30.57 -6.09
N TYR A 85 14.11 29.67 -5.17
CA TYR A 85 13.65 29.71 -3.80
C TYR A 85 14.04 31.00 -3.08
N GLN A 86 15.32 31.40 -3.16
CA GLN A 86 15.81 32.64 -2.56
C GLN A 86 15.02 33.86 -3.08
N ARG A 87 14.84 33.94 -4.41
CA ARG A 87 14.11 35.05 -5.04
C ARG A 87 12.65 35.13 -4.57
N THR A 88 11.99 33.98 -4.41
CA THR A 88 10.58 33.90 -3.99
C THR A 88 10.38 34.05 -2.48
N LYS A 89 11.36 33.70 -1.62
CA LYS A 89 11.19 33.73 -0.15
C LYS A 89 12.00 34.79 0.60
N LEU A 90 13.10 35.28 0.03
CA LEU A 90 14.08 36.13 0.72
C LEU A 90 14.34 37.47 0.02
N GLY A 91 13.83 37.66 -1.20
CA GLY A 91 14.00 38.90 -1.98
C GLY A 91 15.38 39.10 -2.62
N PHE A 92 16.37 38.25 -2.32
CA PHE A 92 17.68 38.22 -2.97
C PHE A 92 17.88 36.88 -3.72
N SER A 93 18.96 36.72 -4.47
CA SER A 93 19.28 35.46 -5.17
C SER A 93 20.77 35.40 -5.51
N ASP A 94 21.52 34.51 -4.86
CA ASP A 94 22.96 34.28 -5.09
C ASP A 94 23.30 32.83 -5.49
N GLY A 95 22.34 31.91 -5.37
CA GLY A 95 22.49 30.49 -5.74
C GLY A 95 23.14 29.63 -4.67
N ARG A 96 23.33 30.15 -3.45
CA ARG A 96 24.14 29.54 -2.39
C ARG A 96 23.37 29.34 -1.07
N VAL A 97 23.72 28.28 -0.34
CA VAL A 97 23.15 27.94 0.97
C VAL A 97 24.30 27.66 1.95
N ASP A 98 24.66 28.65 2.76
CA ASP A 98 25.65 28.48 3.85
C ASP A 98 24.98 28.01 5.16
N PRO A 99 25.67 27.19 6.00
CA PRO A 99 25.10 26.57 7.21
C PRO A 99 24.40 27.48 8.21
N THR A 100 24.90 28.71 8.39
CA THR A 100 24.35 29.71 9.32
C THR A 100 23.57 30.82 8.59
N GLY A 101 23.47 30.73 7.26
CA GLY A 101 22.92 31.74 6.38
C GLY A 101 21.39 31.83 6.39
N PRO A 102 20.81 32.93 5.88
CA PRO A 102 19.36 33.14 5.83
C PRO A 102 18.64 32.06 5.02
N THR A 103 19.24 31.56 3.92
CA THR A 103 18.64 30.51 3.09
C THR A 103 18.49 29.19 3.85
N TRP A 104 19.51 28.74 4.59
CA TRP A 104 19.37 27.53 5.41
C TRP A 104 18.38 27.73 6.55
N LYS A 105 18.43 28.88 7.25
CA LYS A 105 17.48 29.21 8.32
C LYS A 105 16.02 29.19 7.83
N SER A 106 15.75 29.62 6.60
CA SER A 106 14.39 29.57 6.03
C SER A 106 13.99 28.17 5.55
N LEU A 107 14.95 27.36 5.04
CA LEU A 107 14.73 25.94 4.68
C LEU A 107 14.57 25.03 5.91
N ALA A 108 15.11 25.41 7.06
CA ALA A 108 15.10 24.63 8.30
C ALA A 108 13.94 24.94 9.25
N GLN A 109 13.08 25.93 8.95
CA GLN A 109 11.90 26.26 9.76
C GLN A 109 10.70 25.35 9.40
N PRO A 110 10.19 24.53 10.34
CA PRO A 110 8.94 23.82 10.13
C PRO A 110 7.76 24.81 10.19
N LYS A 111 7.18 25.14 9.03
CA LYS A 111 5.95 25.95 8.99
C LYS A 111 4.71 25.06 9.09
N LEU A 112 4.11 25.07 10.29
CA LEU A 112 2.70 24.77 10.47
C LEU A 112 1.87 25.66 9.51
N VAL A 113 1.05 25.03 8.66
CA VAL A 113 0.13 25.75 7.77
C VAL A 113 -1.26 25.73 8.38
N ILE A 114 -1.66 26.86 8.95
CA ILE A 114 -3.06 27.20 9.22
C ILE A 114 -3.37 28.40 8.33
N ALA A 115 -4.41 28.32 7.50
CA ALA A 115 -4.83 29.39 6.60
C ALA A 115 -6.35 29.38 6.42
N GLN A 116 -6.97 30.57 6.31
CA GLN A 116 -8.41 30.76 6.14
C GLN A 116 -8.71 31.90 5.16
N ALA A 117 -9.92 31.82 4.57
CA ALA A 117 -10.70 32.91 3.96
C ALA A 117 -10.16 33.54 2.64
N PRO A 118 -11.02 34.25 1.85
CA PRO A 118 -12.47 34.48 2.01
C PRO A 118 -13.35 33.88 0.88
N ARG A 119 -14.67 34.15 0.92
CA ARG A 119 -15.69 33.72 -0.08
C ARG A 119 -16.64 34.86 -0.47
N SER A 120 -16.96 34.99 -1.76
CA SER A 120 -18.21 35.57 -2.32
C SER A 120 -18.17 35.47 -3.87
N ALA A 121 -19.26 35.55 -4.64
CA ALA A 121 -20.68 35.18 -4.51
C ALA A 121 -21.35 35.43 -5.89
N ALA A 122 -22.34 34.70 -6.42
CA ALA A 122 -23.02 33.45 -6.06
C ALA A 122 -23.32 32.69 -7.41
N GLN A 123 -24.18 31.68 -7.61
CA GLN A 123 -25.19 30.88 -6.86
C GLN A 123 -25.12 29.45 -7.49
N ILE A 124 -25.98 28.43 -7.35
CA ILE A 124 -27.31 28.16 -6.77
C ILE A 124 -27.16 27.05 -5.70
N ASN A 125 -28.08 26.93 -4.75
CA ASN A 125 -28.00 25.99 -3.63
C ASN A 125 -28.10 24.50 -4.04
N PHE A 126 -26.96 23.81 -4.05
CA PHE A 126 -26.85 22.48 -3.46
C PHE A 126 -26.00 22.57 -2.19
N ALA A 127 -26.29 21.74 -1.18
CA ALA A 127 -25.56 21.73 0.09
C ALA A 127 -24.20 21.02 -0.04
N ILE A 128 -23.29 21.63 -0.80
CA ILE A 128 -21.93 21.12 -1.01
C ILE A 128 -21.11 21.42 0.25
N ALA A 129 -20.90 20.39 1.07
CA ALA A 129 -19.80 20.37 2.03
C ALA A 129 -18.47 20.59 1.29
N ALA A 130 -17.44 21.11 1.97
CA ALA A 130 -16.14 21.32 1.33
C ALA A 130 -15.67 20.01 0.65
N PRO A 131 -15.07 20.08 -0.56
CA PRO A 131 -14.66 18.88 -1.28
C PRO A 131 -13.72 18.08 -0.39
N GLU A 132 -14.14 16.88 -0.01
CA GLU A 132 -13.30 15.97 0.75
C GLU A 132 -12.08 15.61 -0.10
N ASP A 133 -10.94 15.36 0.55
CA ASP A 133 -9.78 14.76 -0.11
C ASP A 133 -10.23 13.50 -0.88
N PRO A 134 -10.05 13.43 -2.21
CA PRO A 134 -10.49 12.28 -3.00
C PRO A 134 -9.90 10.95 -2.50
N LEU A 135 -8.68 10.97 -1.93
CA LEU A 135 -8.03 9.80 -1.36
C LEU A 135 -8.75 9.37 -0.07
N LEU A 136 -9.12 10.32 0.79
CA LEU A 136 -9.93 10.07 1.97
C LEU A 136 -11.33 9.54 1.61
N GLY A 137 -11.92 10.02 0.52
CA GLY A 137 -13.17 9.50 -0.04
C GLY A 137 -13.06 8.02 -0.44
N VAL A 138 -11.96 7.63 -1.09
CA VAL A 138 -11.64 6.23 -1.40
C VAL A 138 -11.49 5.40 -0.11
N VAL A 139 -10.71 5.88 0.87
CA VAL A 139 -10.55 5.17 2.16
C VAL A 139 -11.90 4.98 2.87
N LYS A 140 -12.77 6.00 2.90
CA LYS A 140 -14.14 5.89 3.46
C LYS A 140 -14.98 4.84 2.74
N ALA A 141 -14.90 4.74 1.41
CA ALA A 141 -15.64 3.73 0.65
C ALA A 141 -15.19 2.30 0.98
N TYR A 142 -13.88 2.07 1.17
CA TYR A 142 -13.38 0.77 1.62
C TYR A 142 -13.68 0.49 3.10
N LEU A 143 -13.66 1.49 3.98
CA LEU A 143 -14.13 1.36 5.37
C LEU A 143 -15.60 0.93 5.45
N ALA A 144 -16.47 1.51 4.61
CA ALA A 144 -17.87 1.09 4.51
C ALA A 144 -18.03 -0.37 4.01
N MET A 145 -17.07 -0.89 3.23
CA MET A 145 -17.03 -2.27 2.76
C MET A 145 -16.38 -3.25 3.75
N MET A 146 -15.70 -2.78 4.80
CA MET A 146 -15.02 -3.65 5.77
C MET A 146 -15.92 -4.70 6.47
N PRO A 147 -17.21 -4.45 6.76
CA PRO A 147 -18.12 -5.51 7.22
C PRO A 147 -18.25 -6.68 6.23
N THR A 148 -18.34 -6.38 4.93
CA THR A 148 -18.40 -7.39 3.85
C THR A 148 -17.07 -8.12 3.68
N ILE A 149 -15.95 -7.40 3.76
CA ILE A 149 -14.60 -7.99 3.70
C ILE A 149 -14.38 -8.95 4.88
N ARG A 150 -14.79 -8.56 6.10
CA ARG A 150 -14.81 -9.44 7.28
C ARG A 150 -15.70 -10.67 7.06
N ALA A 151 -16.90 -10.49 6.50
CA ALA A 151 -17.79 -11.60 6.19
C ALA A 151 -17.18 -12.58 5.17
N ALA A 152 -16.48 -12.08 4.16
CA ALA A 152 -15.78 -12.90 3.17
C ALA A 152 -14.63 -13.72 3.77
N ILE A 153 -13.77 -13.09 4.59
CA ILE A 153 -12.71 -13.78 5.34
C ILE A 153 -13.30 -14.84 6.29
N MET A 154 -14.43 -14.55 6.95
CA MET A 154 -15.13 -15.53 7.79
C MET A 154 -15.71 -16.69 6.97
N SER A 155 -16.30 -16.44 5.79
CA SER A 155 -16.77 -17.50 4.90
C SER A 155 -15.63 -18.39 4.41
N ALA A 156 -14.48 -17.82 4.03
CA ALA A 156 -13.29 -18.59 3.67
C ALA A 156 -12.81 -19.50 4.81
N ARG A 157 -12.70 -18.96 6.03
CA ARG A 157 -12.36 -19.74 7.24
C ARG A 157 -13.38 -20.85 7.53
N ARG A 158 -14.68 -20.61 7.34
CA ARG A 158 -15.72 -21.65 7.46
C ARG A 158 -15.54 -22.76 6.44
N ARG A 159 -15.30 -22.44 5.16
CA ARG A 159 -15.08 -23.45 4.11
C ARG A 159 -13.85 -24.30 4.40
N LEU A 160 -12.74 -23.68 4.79
CA LEU A 160 -11.51 -24.37 5.18
C LEU A 160 -11.75 -25.34 6.34
N ASN A 161 -12.44 -24.92 7.41
CA ASN A 161 -12.75 -25.79 8.55
C ASN A 161 -13.71 -26.93 8.17
N ASN A 162 -14.70 -26.69 7.30
CA ASN A 162 -15.66 -27.72 6.86
C ASN A 162 -15.00 -28.90 6.13
N VAL A 163 -13.87 -28.66 5.45
CA VAL A 163 -13.16 -29.67 4.64
C VAL A 163 -11.95 -30.30 5.34
N GLU A 164 -11.54 -29.80 6.51
CA GLU A 164 -10.30 -30.16 7.20
C GLU A 164 -10.11 -31.68 7.38
N ARG A 165 -11.17 -32.40 7.73
CA ARG A 165 -11.16 -33.86 7.94
C ARG A 165 -10.93 -34.71 6.67
N PHE A 166 -10.95 -34.09 5.49
CA PHE A 166 -10.72 -34.76 4.19
C PHE A 166 -9.33 -34.44 3.60
N ILE A 167 -8.49 -33.73 4.35
CA ILE A 167 -7.16 -33.29 3.93
C ILE A 167 -6.14 -33.87 4.91
N THR A 168 -5.40 -34.88 4.48
CA THR A 168 -4.37 -35.56 5.28
C THR A 168 -2.99 -35.34 4.66
N SER A 169 -1.92 -35.83 5.27
CA SER A 169 -0.58 -35.74 4.68
C SER A 169 -0.33 -36.67 3.48
N HIS A 170 -1.35 -37.42 3.04
CA HIS A 170 -1.24 -38.40 1.95
C HIS A 170 -2.47 -38.42 1.01
N SER A 171 -3.49 -37.59 1.27
CA SER A 171 -4.76 -37.63 0.54
C SER A 171 -5.49 -36.29 0.61
N PHE A 172 -6.07 -35.91 -0.54
CA PHE A 172 -7.02 -34.83 -0.75
C PHE A 172 -8.21 -35.41 -1.53
N GLU A 173 -9.06 -36.18 -0.85
CA GLU A 173 -10.13 -36.96 -1.49
C GLU A 173 -11.52 -36.35 -1.29
N GLN A 174 -12.28 -36.27 -2.38
CA GLN A 174 -13.65 -35.77 -2.38
C GLN A 174 -14.57 -36.70 -1.57
N PRO A 175 -15.33 -36.20 -0.58
CA PRO A 175 -16.14 -37.05 0.27
C PRO A 175 -17.25 -37.77 -0.50
N ALA A 176 -17.27 -39.10 -0.39
CA ALA A 176 -18.22 -39.98 -1.06
C ALA A 176 -19.57 -40.09 -0.31
N GLY A 177 -20.64 -40.36 -1.04
CA GLY A 177 -21.99 -40.59 -0.50
C GLY A 177 -22.88 -39.33 -0.44
N PRO A 178 -24.14 -39.49 0.02
CA PRO A 178 -25.11 -38.40 0.11
C PRO A 178 -24.77 -37.41 1.24
N GLY A 179 -25.22 -36.15 1.11
CA GLY A 179 -25.13 -35.15 2.18
C GLY A 179 -23.80 -34.41 2.32
N PHE A 180 -22.84 -34.65 1.43
CA PHE A 180 -21.53 -33.98 1.40
C PHE A 180 -21.38 -32.95 0.27
N ASP A 181 -22.48 -32.52 -0.36
CA ASP A 181 -22.44 -31.64 -1.54
C ASP A 181 -21.78 -30.28 -1.25
N ARG A 182 -22.00 -29.74 -0.05
CA ARG A 182 -21.34 -28.53 0.46
C ARG A 182 -19.84 -28.74 0.62
N GLU A 183 -19.43 -29.87 1.21
CA GLU A 183 -18.03 -30.22 1.42
C GLU A 183 -17.31 -30.45 0.09
N ARG A 184 -17.95 -31.16 -0.86
CA ARG A 184 -17.43 -31.35 -2.23
C ARG A 184 -17.23 -30.03 -2.96
N HIS A 185 -18.23 -29.15 -2.94
CA HIS A 185 -18.12 -27.81 -3.54
C HIS A 185 -17.02 -26.97 -2.88
N ASN A 186 -16.87 -27.04 -1.55
CA ASN A 186 -15.80 -26.35 -0.84
C ASN A 186 -14.40 -26.89 -1.18
N MET A 187 -14.24 -28.22 -1.32
CA MET A 187 -12.98 -28.82 -1.77
C MET A 187 -12.67 -28.48 -3.23
N ALA A 188 -13.69 -28.47 -4.11
CA ALA A 188 -13.52 -28.06 -5.50
C ALA A 188 -13.04 -26.61 -5.63
N LEU A 189 -13.67 -25.65 -4.94
CA LEU A 189 -13.25 -24.25 -4.91
C LEU A 189 -11.83 -24.08 -4.33
N LEU A 190 -11.51 -24.83 -3.26
CA LEU A 190 -10.19 -24.82 -2.65
C LEU A 190 -9.10 -25.34 -3.60
N ASP A 191 -9.39 -26.41 -4.34
CA ASP A 191 -8.44 -27.00 -5.29
C ASP A 191 -8.31 -26.19 -6.60
N GLU A 192 -9.41 -25.58 -7.06
CA GLU A 192 -9.39 -24.64 -8.18
C GLU A 192 -8.42 -23.47 -7.90
N CYS A 193 -8.60 -22.81 -6.75
CA CYS A 193 -7.75 -21.70 -6.34
C CYS A 193 -6.32 -22.12 -5.98
N PHE A 194 -6.08 -23.28 -5.35
CA PHE A 194 -4.77 -23.59 -4.73
C PHE A 194 -4.06 -24.85 -5.23
N GLY A 195 -4.72 -25.75 -5.96
CA GLY A 195 -4.12 -26.96 -6.53
C GLY A 195 -3.61 -27.96 -5.50
N LEU A 196 -4.30 -28.12 -4.36
CA LEU A 196 -3.93 -29.05 -3.29
C LEU A 196 -3.82 -30.50 -3.78
N SER A 197 -4.66 -30.92 -4.74
CA SER A 197 -4.61 -32.25 -5.37
C SER A 197 -3.28 -32.57 -6.08
N GLN A 198 -2.44 -31.57 -6.34
CA GLN A 198 -1.14 -31.71 -7.00
C GLN A 198 0.03 -31.90 -6.02
N PHE A 199 -0.22 -31.85 -4.70
CA PHE A 199 0.81 -32.01 -3.67
C PHE A 199 0.83 -33.43 -3.09
N ALA A 200 2.03 -33.99 -2.87
CA ALA A 200 2.20 -35.26 -2.17
C ALA A 200 1.80 -35.20 -0.67
N ASP A 201 2.06 -34.07 -0.02
CA ASP A 201 1.47 -33.69 1.28
C ASP A 201 0.59 -32.44 1.08
N PRO A 202 -0.73 -32.58 0.91
CA PRO A 202 -1.65 -31.45 0.81
C PRO A 202 -1.96 -30.80 2.18
N SER A 203 -1.64 -31.46 3.30
CA SER A 203 -1.90 -30.93 4.65
C SER A 203 -1.01 -29.74 4.99
N SER A 204 0.21 -29.69 4.47
CA SER A 204 1.16 -28.59 4.68
C SER A 204 0.71 -27.29 4.01
N PRO A 205 0.46 -27.23 2.68
CA PRO A 205 -0.10 -26.05 2.04
C PRO A 205 -1.50 -25.69 2.55
N TYR A 206 -2.36 -26.66 2.88
CA TYR A 206 -3.65 -26.39 3.51
C TYR A 206 -3.51 -25.64 4.85
N ARG A 207 -2.59 -26.08 5.72
CA ARG A 207 -2.31 -25.38 7.00
C ARG A 207 -1.81 -23.95 6.76
N LYS A 208 -0.97 -23.71 5.76
CA LYS A 208 -0.56 -22.35 5.38
C LYS A 208 -1.77 -21.50 4.98
N ILE A 209 -2.65 -22.00 4.13
CA ILE A 209 -3.87 -21.27 3.70
C ILE A 209 -4.73 -20.91 4.91
N LYS A 210 -4.94 -21.86 5.83
CA LYS A 210 -5.72 -21.67 7.06
C LYS A 210 -5.08 -20.65 8.01
N ASP A 211 -3.77 -20.70 8.22
CA ASP A 211 -3.00 -19.73 9.01
C ASP A 211 -3.08 -18.31 8.42
N VAL A 212 -2.98 -18.17 7.10
CA VAL A 212 -3.09 -16.88 6.41
C VAL A 212 -4.50 -16.29 6.61
N PHE A 213 -5.57 -17.04 6.30
CA PHE A 213 -6.94 -16.55 6.50
C PHE A 213 -7.30 -16.29 7.96
N GLN A 214 -6.75 -17.06 8.91
CA GLN A 214 -6.86 -16.76 10.34
C GLN A 214 -6.22 -15.40 10.67
N THR A 215 -4.99 -15.17 10.22
CA THR A 215 -4.27 -13.91 10.49
C THR A 215 -4.94 -12.72 9.77
N MET A 216 -5.51 -12.91 8.57
CA MET A 216 -6.36 -11.90 7.91
C MET A 216 -7.56 -11.50 8.77
N SER A 217 -8.19 -12.46 9.44
CA SER A 217 -9.34 -12.20 10.31
C SER A 217 -8.96 -11.33 11.51
N GLU A 218 -7.75 -11.48 12.03
CA GLU A 218 -7.19 -10.67 13.12
C GLU A 218 -6.77 -9.27 12.63
N ALA A 219 -6.13 -9.17 11.47
CA ALA A 219 -5.80 -7.90 10.82
C ALA A 219 -7.06 -7.07 10.50
N ALA A 220 -8.07 -7.69 9.88
CA ALA A 220 -9.34 -7.06 9.57
C ALA A 220 -10.13 -6.69 10.84
N ALA A 221 -9.94 -7.38 11.97
CA ALA A 221 -10.56 -7.02 13.25
C ALA A 221 -9.96 -5.75 13.88
N ARG A 222 -8.67 -5.43 13.64
CA ARG A 222 -8.02 -4.20 14.14
C ARG A 222 -8.59 -2.91 13.53
N CYS A 223 -9.30 -3.00 12.40
CA CYS A 223 -9.88 -1.86 11.69
C CYS A 223 -11.11 -1.28 12.43
N ARG A 224 -10.96 -0.16 13.13
CA ARG A 224 -12.07 0.64 13.67
C ARG A 224 -12.92 1.19 12.51
N LEU A 225 -14.25 1.18 12.67
CA LEU A 225 -15.19 1.70 11.66
C LEU A 225 -15.90 2.98 12.14
N ASP A 226 -15.65 3.33 13.39
CA ASP A 226 -16.12 4.45 14.17
C ASP A 226 -14.96 5.44 14.44
N GLY A 227 -15.30 6.72 14.65
CA GLY A 227 -14.31 7.77 14.89
C GLY A 227 -13.65 8.29 13.61
N ASP A 228 -12.37 8.65 13.70
CA ASP A 228 -11.62 9.25 12.59
C ASP A 228 -11.22 8.20 11.54
N PRO A 229 -11.60 8.35 10.26
CA PRO A 229 -11.26 7.39 9.20
C PRO A 229 -9.76 7.26 8.91
N THR A 230 -8.92 8.24 9.29
CA THR A 230 -7.45 8.13 9.18
C THR A 230 -6.86 7.26 10.31
N GLU A 231 -7.49 7.27 11.49
CA GLU A 231 -7.10 6.46 12.63
C GLU A 231 -7.75 5.06 12.69
N ASN A 232 -8.39 4.60 11.60
CA ASN A 232 -9.05 3.30 11.55
C ASN A 232 -8.14 2.12 11.95
N GLY A 233 -6.81 2.23 11.79
CA GLY A 233 -5.84 1.26 12.31
C GLY A 233 -5.35 0.20 11.33
N LEU A 234 -5.91 0.13 10.12
CA LEU A 234 -5.51 -0.81 9.06
C LEU A 234 -5.31 -0.11 7.70
N LEU A 235 -6.32 0.59 7.20
CA LEU A 235 -6.26 1.34 5.95
C LEU A 235 -5.59 2.70 6.18
N ALA A 236 -5.04 3.29 5.11
CA ALA A 236 -4.50 4.64 5.10
C ALA A 236 -4.58 5.28 3.71
N VAL A 237 -4.63 6.61 3.65
CA VAL A 237 -4.40 7.39 2.43
C VAL A 237 -2.93 7.28 2.04
N ASN A 238 -2.63 6.99 0.77
CA ASN A 238 -1.28 7.11 0.21
C ASN A 238 -0.72 8.54 0.44
N PRO A 239 0.35 8.72 1.24
CA PRO A 239 0.90 10.04 1.54
C PRO A 239 1.90 10.55 0.51
N VAL A 240 2.14 9.82 -0.59
CA VAL A 240 3.16 10.09 -1.60
C VAL A 240 2.48 10.40 -2.94
N GLU A 241 2.40 11.70 -3.28
CA GLU A 241 1.64 12.18 -4.45
C GLU A 241 2.12 11.59 -5.79
N SER A 242 3.42 11.31 -5.94
CA SER A 242 4.00 10.65 -7.13
C SER A 242 3.50 9.22 -7.37
N LEU A 243 2.96 8.56 -6.33
CA LEU A 243 2.31 7.25 -6.45
C LEU A 243 0.79 7.36 -6.74
N ASN A 244 0.27 8.58 -6.82
CA ASN A 244 -1.07 8.90 -7.34
C ASN A 244 -1.02 9.40 -8.80
N GLU A 245 0.12 9.31 -9.48
CA GLU A 245 0.22 9.57 -10.93
C GLU A 245 -0.75 8.66 -11.71
N PRO A 246 -1.28 9.10 -12.87
CA PRO A 246 -2.40 8.42 -13.52
C PRO A 246 -2.13 6.95 -13.90
N MET A 247 -3.08 6.08 -13.53
CA MET A 247 -3.29 4.74 -14.12
C MET A 247 -2.28 3.62 -13.80
N HIS A 248 -1.37 3.78 -12.83
CA HIS A 248 -0.45 2.69 -12.44
C HIS A 248 -0.81 2.00 -11.13
N GLU A 249 -0.69 2.65 -9.98
CA GLU A 249 -0.77 1.98 -8.67
C GLU A 249 -2.18 2.09 -8.07
N ALA A 250 -2.69 1.01 -7.46
CA ALA A 250 -4.00 0.93 -6.81
C ALA A 250 -3.88 0.88 -5.28
N ALA A 251 -2.96 0.06 -4.77
CA ALA A 251 -2.68 -0.07 -3.35
C ALA A 251 -1.22 -0.46 -3.13
N PHE A 252 -0.71 -0.25 -1.92
CA PHE A 252 0.57 -0.85 -1.50
C PHE A 252 0.59 -1.16 -0.01
N VAL A 253 1.45 -2.10 0.35
CA VAL A 253 1.56 -2.60 1.73
C VAL A 253 2.97 -3.08 2.01
N ALA A 254 3.47 -2.90 3.24
CA ALA A 254 4.72 -3.52 3.62
C ALA A 254 4.52 -5.04 3.77
N THR A 255 5.32 -5.84 3.06
CA THR A 255 5.23 -7.30 3.16
C THR A 255 5.45 -7.71 4.62
N THR A 256 4.60 -8.58 5.16
CA THR A 256 4.61 -9.02 6.58
C THR A 256 4.24 -7.93 7.61
N GLY A 257 3.71 -6.78 7.15
CA GLY A 257 3.40 -5.58 7.94
C GLY A 257 2.52 -5.77 9.19
N PHE A 258 1.74 -6.85 9.28
CA PHE A 258 0.94 -7.18 10.46
C PHE A 258 1.79 -7.51 11.71
N TYR A 259 2.99 -8.06 11.53
CA TYR A 259 3.84 -8.61 12.60
C TYR A 259 4.75 -7.61 13.32
N PRO A 260 5.30 -6.56 12.67
CA PRO A 260 6.01 -5.46 13.33
C PRO A 260 5.13 -4.21 13.42
N PRO A 261 4.15 -4.15 14.35
CA PRO A 261 3.28 -2.99 14.51
C PRO A 261 4.10 -1.74 14.86
N PHE A 262 3.60 -0.58 14.43
CA PHE A 262 4.22 0.74 14.59
C PHE A 262 5.62 0.94 13.95
N GLU A 263 6.20 -0.03 13.24
CA GLU A 263 7.47 0.16 12.51
C GLU A 263 7.33 1.19 11.36
N THR A 264 8.14 2.26 11.39
CA THR A 264 8.14 3.32 10.37
C THR A 264 9.20 3.09 9.28
N LEU A 265 8.81 3.28 8.02
CA LEU A 265 9.64 3.17 6.82
C LEU A 265 9.73 4.52 6.10
N ASP A 266 10.82 4.72 5.37
CA ASP A 266 11.04 5.87 4.49
C ASP A 266 10.63 5.49 3.06
N LEU A 267 9.51 6.04 2.59
CA LEU A 267 9.04 5.92 1.20
C LEU A 267 9.16 7.29 0.52
N GLN A 268 10.14 7.42 -0.38
CA GLN A 268 10.44 8.67 -1.13
C GLN A 268 10.66 9.92 -0.25
N GLY A 269 11.02 9.76 1.03
CA GLY A 269 11.17 10.86 2.00
C GLY A 269 9.97 11.07 2.93
N HIS A 270 8.89 10.28 2.78
CA HIS A 270 7.71 10.29 3.65
C HIS A 270 7.82 9.17 4.68
N ASP A 271 7.56 9.50 5.95
CA ASP A 271 7.42 8.52 7.04
C ASP A 271 6.10 7.75 6.87
N ILE A 272 6.16 6.46 6.52
CA ILE A 272 4.98 5.59 6.43
C ILE A 272 5.00 4.51 7.52
N ARG A 273 3.83 4.09 8.00
CA ARG A 273 3.67 2.99 8.95
C ARG A 273 3.60 1.67 8.20
N SER A 274 4.48 0.73 8.52
CA SER A 274 4.50 -0.58 7.86
C SER A 274 3.32 -1.48 8.24
N ASP A 275 2.60 -1.14 9.32
CA ASP A 275 1.40 -1.85 9.78
C ASP A 275 0.09 -1.27 9.20
N ARG A 276 0.15 -0.74 7.97
CA ARG A 276 -0.99 -0.22 7.21
C ARG A 276 -1.00 -0.70 5.77
N ILE A 277 -2.20 -0.83 5.21
CA ILE A 277 -2.47 -0.96 3.77
C ILE A 277 -2.80 0.46 3.26
N TYR A 278 -2.05 0.93 2.27
CA TYR A 278 -2.21 2.25 1.67
C TYR A 278 -3.03 2.16 0.39
N LEU A 279 -4.04 3.00 0.26
CA LEU A 279 -4.88 3.11 -0.93
C LEU A 279 -4.51 4.37 -1.72
N THR A 280 -4.36 4.24 -3.03
CA THR A 280 -4.09 5.35 -3.96
C THR A 280 -5.39 5.91 -4.52
N GLY A 281 -5.30 6.99 -5.30
CA GLY A 281 -6.45 7.53 -6.05
C GLY A 281 -7.06 6.51 -7.02
N ASN A 282 -6.25 5.64 -7.65
CA ASN A 282 -6.76 4.69 -8.65
C ASN A 282 -7.57 3.53 -8.03
N ALA A 283 -7.52 3.30 -6.71
CA ALA A 283 -8.40 2.32 -6.03
C ALA A 283 -9.90 2.67 -6.14
N VAL A 284 -10.24 3.91 -6.56
CA VAL A 284 -11.59 4.33 -6.94
C VAL A 284 -12.18 3.47 -8.08
N LEU A 285 -11.35 2.97 -9.00
CA LEU A 285 -11.79 2.25 -10.19
C LEU A 285 -12.52 0.93 -9.84
N PHE A 286 -12.14 0.30 -8.73
CA PHE A 286 -12.71 -0.96 -8.26
C PHE A 286 -13.98 -0.79 -7.42
N LEU A 287 -14.33 0.44 -7.01
CA LEU A 287 -15.57 0.74 -6.26
C LEU A 287 -16.86 0.45 -7.05
N THR A 288 -16.73 0.21 -8.36
CA THR A 288 -17.83 -0.11 -9.27
C THR A 288 -18.41 -1.51 -9.09
N HIS A 289 -17.71 -2.44 -8.43
CA HIS A 289 -18.10 -3.84 -8.37
C HIS A 289 -17.64 -4.50 -7.06
N THR A 290 -18.57 -4.86 -6.15
CA THR A 290 -18.24 -5.49 -4.86
C THR A 290 -17.26 -6.69 -4.97
N PRO A 291 -17.38 -7.58 -5.98
CA PRO A 291 -16.40 -8.66 -6.17
C PRO A 291 -14.95 -8.19 -6.42
N THR A 292 -14.70 -7.06 -7.09
CA THR A 292 -13.32 -6.55 -7.26
C THR A 292 -12.80 -5.85 -6.01
N MET A 293 -13.66 -5.13 -5.26
CA MET A 293 -13.31 -4.58 -3.95
C MET A 293 -12.91 -5.68 -2.95
N LEU A 294 -13.65 -6.79 -2.94
CA LEU A 294 -13.36 -7.96 -2.09
C LEU A 294 -12.01 -8.59 -2.46
N CYS A 295 -11.78 -8.86 -3.76
CA CYS A 295 -10.49 -9.39 -4.21
C CYS A 295 -9.34 -8.47 -3.82
N LEU A 296 -9.43 -7.14 -4.06
CA LEU A 296 -8.35 -6.19 -3.78
C LEU A 296 -7.95 -6.19 -2.29
N ILE A 297 -8.89 -5.98 -1.35
CA ILE A 297 -8.50 -5.87 0.06
C ILE A 297 -8.06 -7.22 0.65
N ILE A 298 -8.63 -8.34 0.21
CA ILE A 298 -8.20 -9.67 0.67
C ILE A 298 -6.82 -10.02 0.08
N HIS A 299 -6.51 -9.56 -1.13
CA HIS A 299 -5.19 -9.64 -1.77
C HIS A 299 -4.13 -8.83 -0.99
N GLU A 300 -4.37 -7.53 -0.72
CA GLU A 300 -3.46 -6.72 0.10
C GLU A 300 -3.25 -7.31 1.50
N LEU A 301 -4.32 -7.82 2.12
CA LEU A 301 -4.24 -8.52 3.39
C LEU A 301 -3.37 -9.78 3.32
N ALA A 302 -3.29 -10.47 2.18
CA ALA A 302 -2.46 -11.66 2.02
C ALA A 302 -0.96 -11.31 2.07
N HIS A 303 -0.53 -10.25 1.39
CA HIS A 303 0.84 -9.71 1.55
C HIS A 303 1.09 -9.22 2.98
N PHE A 304 0.12 -8.49 3.56
CA PHE A 304 0.20 -7.89 4.89
C PHE A 304 0.44 -8.90 6.02
N VAL A 305 -0.29 -10.02 5.99
CA VAL A 305 -0.27 -11.04 7.06
C VAL A 305 0.62 -12.24 6.75
N SER A 306 1.30 -12.25 5.61
CA SER A 306 2.27 -13.31 5.29
C SER A 306 3.48 -13.29 6.25
N ARG A 307 4.07 -14.46 6.51
CA ARG A 307 5.21 -14.60 7.45
C ARG A 307 6.54 -14.35 6.74
N VAL A 308 7.52 -13.80 7.46
CA VAL A 308 8.88 -13.57 6.93
C VAL A 308 9.54 -14.85 6.44
N SER A 309 9.24 -15.99 7.07
CA SER A 309 9.75 -17.32 6.69
C SER A 309 9.05 -17.92 5.46
N ASP A 310 7.89 -17.41 5.07
CA ASP A 310 7.03 -17.99 4.04
C ASP A 310 6.07 -16.91 3.47
N PRO A 311 6.60 -15.96 2.68
CA PRO A 311 5.85 -14.79 2.22
C PRO A 311 4.81 -15.16 1.17
N VAL A 312 3.78 -14.32 1.04
CA VAL A 312 2.82 -14.34 -0.06
C VAL A 312 3.24 -13.26 -1.05
N ARG A 313 3.47 -13.65 -2.31
CA ARG A 313 3.99 -12.85 -3.43
C ARG A 313 3.40 -13.40 -4.74
N ASP A 314 2.89 -12.54 -5.60
CA ASP A 314 2.44 -12.97 -6.92
C ASP A 314 3.62 -13.16 -7.87
N LYS A 315 3.50 -14.16 -8.73
CA LYS A 315 4.47 -14.50 -9.79
C LYS A 315 3.88 -14.33 -11.19
N SER A 316 2.56 -14.18 -11.31
CA SER A 316 1.90 -13.93 -12.60
C SER A 316 1.87 -12.43 -12.91
N SER A 317 1.97 -12.08 -14.18
CA SER A 317 2.15 -10.68 -14.63
C SER A 317 0.91 -10.08 -15.31
N ARG A 318 -0.22 -10.80 -15.34
CA ARG A 318 -1.51 -10.31 -15.83
C ARG A 318 -2.65 -11.09 -15.18
N VAL A 319 -3.54 -10.38 -14.49
CA VAL A 319 -4.84 -10.92 -14.07
C VAL A 319 -5.90 -9.88 -14.41
N ALA A 320 -6.70 -10.16 -15.44
CA ALA A 320 -7.98 -9.47 -15.56
C ALA A 320 -8.85 -9.95 -14.39
N PHE A 321 -9.37 -9.02 -13.59
CA PHE A 321 -10.21 -9.38 -12.45
C PHE A 321 -11.38 -10.25 -12.93
N TRP A 322 -11.54 -11.44 -12.32
CA TRP A 322 -12.52 -12.48 -12.70
C TRP A 322 -12.21 -13.31 -13.95
N ASP A 323 -10.96 -13.32 -14.43
CA ASP A 323 -10.43 -14.32 -15.39
C ASP A 323 -9.74 -15.51 -14.67
N PRO A 324 -10.25 -16.76 -14.78
CA PRO A 324 -9.69 -17.91 -14.07
C PRO A 324 -8.46 -18.53 -14.75
N ARG A 325 -8.12 -18.14 -16.00
CA ARG A 325 -6.98 -18.69 -16.76
C ARG A 325 -5.63 -18.64 -16.02
N PRO A 326 -5.26 -17.53 -15.33
CA PRO A 326 -4.05 -17.50 -14.50
C PRO A 326 -3.92 -18.66 -13.49
N PHE A 327 -5.01 -19.25 -12.98
CA PHE A 327 -4.88 -20.43 -12.12
C PHE A 327 -4.38 -21.65 -12.90
N SER A 328 -5.01 -21.98 -14.03
CA SER A 328 -4.62 -23.12 -14.86
C SER A 328 -3.18 -23.03 -15.39
N GLU A 329 -2.66 -21.82 -15.58
CA GLU A 329 -1.30 -21.57 -16.07
C GLU A 329 -0.23 -21.58 -14.96
N MET A 330 -0.63 -21.55 -13.68
CA MET A 330 0.28 -21.51 -12.53
C MET A 330 0.50 -22.90 -11.89
N LEU A 331 1.78 -23.20 -11.62
CA LEU A 331 2.21 -24.30 -10.77
C LEU A 331 1.54 -24.25 -9.40
N ALA A 332 1.16 -25.39 -8.83
CA ALA A 332 0.49 -25.45 -7.53
C ALA A 332 1.28 -24.77 -6.41
N SER A 333 2.62 -24.94 -6.39
CA SER A 333 3.52 -24.23 -5.45
C SER A 333 3.37 -22.71 -5.51
N ASP A 334 3.09 -22.16 -6.69
CA ASP A 334 2.99 -20.72 -6.92
C ASP A 334 1.62 -20.21 -6.53
N ARG A 335 0.55 -21.00 -6.76
CA ARG A 335 -0.81 -20.72 -6.25
C ARG A 335 -0.83 -20.56 -4.73
N ILE A 336 -0.13 -21.43 -3.99
CA ILE A 336 0.03 -21.36 -2.53
C ILE A 336 0.78 -20.10 -2.06
N SER A 337 1.61 -19.50 -2.91
CA SER A 337 2.30 -18.23 -2.61
C SER A 337 1.58 -16.99 -3.13
N SER A 338 0.54 -17.10 -3.94
CA SER A 338 -0.04 -15.99 -4.71
C SER A 338 -1.16 -15.27 -3.96
N ALA A 339 -1.04 -13.95 -3.78
CA ALA A 339 -2.04 -13.14 -3.09
C ALA A 339 -3.35 -13.05 -3.89
N GLU A 340 -3.28 -13.11 -5.22
CA GLU A 340 -4.46 -13.20 -6.09
C GLU A 340 -5.36 -14.39 -5.71
N ASN A 341 -4.76 -15.56 -5.46
CA ASN A 341 -5.47 -16.80 -5.17
C ASN A 341 -6.18 -16.72 -3.81
N TYR A 342 -5.58 -16.02 -2.83
CA TYR A 342 -6.25 -15.67 -1.58
C TYR A 342 -7.40 -14.66 -1.78
N GLY A 343 -7.18 -13.60 -2.57
CA GLY A 343 -8.20 -12.60 -2.91
C GLY A 343 -9.45 -13.25 -3.51
N TRP A 344 -9.24 -14.10 -4.51
CA TRP A 344 -10.30 -14.86 -5.17
C TRP A 344 -10.99 -15.88 -4.27
N PHE A 345 -10.25 -16.74 -3.55
CA PHE A 345 -10.87 -17.72 -2.66
C PHE A 345 -11.69 -17.01 -1.57
N GLY A 346 -11.22 -15.87 -1.06
CA GLY A 346 -11.96 -15.02 -0.13
C GLY A 346 -13.26 -14.45 -0.73
N ALA A 347 -13.17 -13.81 -1.90
CA ALA A 347 -14.33 -13.22 -2.57
C ALA A 347 -15.37 -14.28 -2.99
N ARG A 348 -14.94 -15.35 -3.67
CA ARG A 348 -15.82 -16.47 -4.07
C ARG A 348 -16.42 -17.20 -2.87
N SER A 349 -15.68 -17.32 -1.77
CA SER A 349 -16.22 -17.89 -0.53
C SER A 349 -17.46 -17.16 -0.03
N TYR A 350 -17.56 -15.84 -0.26
CA TYR A 350 -18.71 -15.01 0.06
C TYR A 350 -19.79 -15.02 -1.03
N LEU A 351 -19.38 -14.92 -2.30
CA LEU A 351 -20.25 -14.65 -3.45
C LEU A 351 -20.94 -15.90 -4.03
N GLU A 352 -20.40 -17.10 -3.79
CA GLU A 352 -20.98 -18.39 -4.19
C GLU A 352 -21.51 -19.17 -2.96
N PRO A 353 -22.42 -18.62 -2.13
CA PRO A 353 -22.82 -19.27 -0.89
C PRO A 353 -23.65 -20.53 -1.18
N PHE A 354 -23.04 -21.70 -0.98
CA PHE A 354 -23.80 -22.87 -0.55
C PHE A 354 -24.49 -22.48 0.78
N ALA A 355 -25.81 -22.67 0.87
CA ALA A 355 -26.59 -22.22 2.02
C ALA A 355 -26.00 -22.75 3.34
N PHE A 356 -25.82 -21.85 4.31
CA PHE A 356 -25.14 -22.10 5.58
C PHE A 356 -26.05 -22.74 6.63
#